data_AF-A0A819EMG8-F1
#
_entry.id   AF-A0A819EMG8-F1
#
_cell.length_a   1.000
_cell.length_b   1.000
_cell.length_c   1.000
_cell.angle_alpha   90.00
_cell.angle_beta   90.00
_cell.angle_gamma   90.00
#
_symmetry.space_group_name_H-M   'P 1'
#
loop_
_entity.id
_entity.type
_entity.pdbx_description
1 polymer ?
#
loop_
_entity_poly.entity_id
_entity_poly.type
_entity_poly.pdbx_seq_one_letter_code
_entity_poly.pdbx_strand_id
1 'polypeptide(L)'
;MTSFDPHSTRLSANVSADSNGACPHCHQPIKQRESAGDFQTTLDKLFPNAYGLEEFVFETKQTLVPKGFYPHVNTLVCVGLCRDEITSPFEEEIEAMWGQAFICGSLGGMLFCGKTGFFAAHHHAPSNGFFIYYCFTHIAIDHEGNVGAVYRTRSGMNEKTTACGALAAFTSEIASNKLNLTFNEDDIEMSMLKKHIVRKTNLSTDPTKAPNLFEVTMAAYETITMDLERHVKRDAEEFKDRQYALFTGVQIHGPNGSDHCWLGKASLLIKGEFSPLVLSANPTSQVQTGASTKSH
;
A
#
# COMPACT_ATOMS: atom_id res chain seq x y z
N MET A 1 34.77 -3.65 29.14
CA MET A 1 33.75 -2.77 28.51
C MET A 1 33.80 -3.04 27.02
N THR A 2 33.03 -4.00 26.56
CA THR A 2 32.92 -4.40 25.16
C THR A 2 31.63 -3.83 24.59
N SER A 3 31.76 -3.09 23.51
CA SER A 3 30.74 -2.37 22.77
C SER A 3 29.62 -3.29 22.28
N PHE A 4 28.38 -2.97 22.63
CA PHE A 4 27.20 -3.55 22.03
C PHE A 4 26.95 -2.83 20.69
N ASP A 5 27.05 -3.58 19.58
CA ASP A 5 26.70 -3.11 18.25
C ASP A 5 25.20 -3.40 18.01
N PRO A 6 24.34 -2.36 17.87
CA PRO A 6 22.90 -2.54 17.71
C PRO A 6 22.48 -3.01 16.29
N HIS A 7 23.42 -3.28 15.37
CA HIS A 7 23.10 -3.70 14.00
C HIS A 7 23.08 -5.22 13.75
N SER A 8 23.29 -6.07 14.77
CA SER A 8 23.51 -7.51 14.58
C SER A 8 22.27 -8.44 14.72
N THR A 9 21.04 -7.94 14.86
CA THR A 9 19.87 -8.83 14.89
C THR A 9 18.67 -8.23 14.16
N ARG A 10 18.78 -8.10 12.84
CA ARG A 10 17.57 -8.21 11.99
C ARG A 10 17.20 -9.69 11.93
N LEU A 11 16.28 -10.11 12.81
CA LEU A 11 15.47 -11.28 12.53
C LEU A 11 14.59 -10.91 11.34
N SER A 12 15.07 -11.18 10.12
CA SER A 12 14.15 -11.38 9.01
C SER A 12 13.20 -12.49 9.45
N ALA A 13 11.90 -12.22 9.46
CA ALA A 13 10.88 -13.24 9.72
C ALA A 13 10.76 -14.24 8.54
N ASN A 14 11.86 -14.50 7.83
CA ASN A 14 12.04 -15.74 7.12
C ASN A 14 12.28 -16.78 8.20
N VAL A 15 11.23 -17.52 8.56
CA VAL A 15 11.36 -18.78 9.28
C VAL A 15 12.27 -19.65 8.43
N SER A 16 13.57 -19.63 8.72
CA SER A 16 14.55 -20.49 8.08
C SER A 16 14.11 -21.91 8.41
N ALA A 17 13.71 -22.64 7.37
CA ALA A 17 13.42 -24.05 7.49
C ALA A 17 14.61 -24.75 8.15
N ASP A 18 14.34 -25.76 8.97
CA ASP A 18 15.42 -26.61 9.47
C ASP A 18 16.13 -27.32 8.29
N SER A 19 17.20 -28.06 8.57
CA SER A 19 17.96 -28.80 7.56
C SER A 19 17.11 -29.78 6.72
N ASN A 20 15.86 -30.02 7.10
CA ASN A 20 14.92 -30.93 6.45
C ASN A 20 13.74 -30.22 5.76
N GLY A 21 13.71 -28.87 5.71
CA GLY A 21 12.62 -28.14 5.05
C GLY A 21 11.35 -28.00 5.90
N ALA A 22 11.41 -28.23 7.22
CA ALA A 22 10.27 -28.13 8.14
C ALA A 22 10.33 -26.85 8.98
N CYS A 23 9.15 -26.43 9.48
CA CYS A 23 9.05 -25.30 10.40
C CYS A 23 9.72 -25.67 11.74
N PRO A 24 10.69 -24.89 12.23
CA PRO A 24 11.44 -25.20 13.45
C PRO A 24 10.60 -25.14 14.72
N HIS A 25 9.37 -24.62 14.65
CA HIS A 25 8.47 -24.51 15.80
C HIS A 25 7.47 -25.67 15.88
N CYS A 26 6.78 -25.96 14.78
CA CYS A 26 5.72 -26.99 14.75
C CYS A 26 6.13 -28.27 14.01
N HIS A 27 7.33 -28.33 13.44
CA HIS A 27 7.89 -29.45 12.68
C HIS A 27 7.02 -29.88 11.49
N GLN A 28 6.08 -29.03 11.07
CA GLN A 28 5.27 -29.28 9.88
C GLN A 28 6.09 -28.96 8.62
N PRO A 29 5.87 -29.71 7.51
CA PRO A 29 6.53 -29.43 6.26
C PRO A 29 6.24 -28.00 5.79
N ILE A 30 7.27 -27.21 5.50
CA ILE A 30 7.09 -25.95 4.78
C ILE A 30 7.06 -26.33 3.31
N LYS A 31 5.89 -26.24 2.66
CA LYS A 31 5.82 -26.44 1.20
C LYS A 31 6.72 -25.40 0.53
N GLN A 32 7.81 -25.86 -0.08
CA GLN A 32 8.59 -25.03 -0.99
C GLN A 32 7.69 -24.60 -2.14
N ARG A 33 7.71 -23.31 -2.44
CA ARG A 33 6.80 -22.69 -3.40
C ARG A 33 7.33 -22.91 -4.82
N GLU A 34 6.44 -23.34 -5.70
CA GLU A 34 6.73 -23.72 -7.09
C GLU A 34 7.23 -22.52 -7.92
N SER A 35 8.24 -22.74 -8.77
CA SER A 35 8.81 -21.71 -9.65
C SER A 35 8.55 -22.02 -11.13
N ALA A 36 7.68 -21.21 -11.72
CA ALA A 36 7.62 -20.76 -13.13
C ALA A 36 6.15 -20.43 -13.41
N GLY A 37 5.77 -19.15 -13.39
CA GLY A 37 4.39 -18.78 -13.69
C GLY A 37 4.22 -17.31 -14.06
N ASP A 38 3.00 -16.95 -14.43
CA ASP A 38 2.65 -15.70 -15.12
C ASP A 38 2.51 -14.49 -14.19
N PHE A 39 3.01 -14.58 -12.95
CA PHE A 39 2.99 -13.48 -11.98
C PHE A 39 3.56 -12.19 -12.57
N GLN A 40 4.81 -12.21 -13.07
CA GLN A 40 5.49 -11.01 -13.57
C GLN A 40 4.74 -10.42 -14.77
N THR A 41 4.31 -11.27 -15.71
CA THR A 41 3.50 -10.87 -16.86
C THR A 41 2.21 -10.15 -16.43
N THR A 42 1.54 -10.67 -15.41
CA THR A 42 0.31 -10.10 -14.88
C THR A 42 0.58 -8.80 -14.11
N LEU A 43 1.64 -8.76 -13.30
CA LEU A 43 2.08 -7.57 -12.58
C LEU A 43 2.38 -6.43 -13.57
N ASP A 44 3.19 -6.69 -14.59
CA ASP A 44 3.57 -5.67 -15.58
C ASP A 44 2.37 -5.18 -16.40
N LYS A 45 1.41 -6.07 -16.67
CA LYS A 45 0.19 -5.74 -17.40
C LYS A 45 -0.77 -4.87 -16.57
N LEU A 46 -1.00 -5.22 -15.31
CA LEU A 46 -2.00 -4.55 -14.45
C LEU A 46 -1.43 -3.34 -13.72
N PHE A 47 -0.14 -3.40 -13.38
CA PHE A 47 0.57 -2.42 -12.56
C PHE A 47 1.95 -2.11 -13.18
N PRO A 48 1.97 -1.50 -14.38
CA PRO A 48 3.22 -1.18 -15.04
C PRO A 48 4.09 -0.29 -14.16
N ASN A 49 5.39 -0.61 -14.07
CA ASN A 49 6.37 0.08 -13.23
C ASN A 49 6.11 -0.06 -11.72
N ALA A 50 5.56 -1.20 -11.28
CA ALA A 50 5.52 -1.53 -9.86
C ALA A 50 6.95 -1.60 -9.28
N TYR A 51 7.11 -1.03 -8.09
CA TYR A 51 8.37 -1.01 -7.33
C TYR A 51 8.43 -2.18 -6.37
N GLY A 52 9.64 -2.60 -5.97
CA GLY A 52 9.81 -3.27 -4.69
C GLY A 52 9.51 -2.31 -3.53
N LEU A 53 9.01 -2.81 -2.39
CA LEU A 53 8.64 -1.94 -1.26
C LEU A 53 9.81 -1.10 -0.75
N GLU A 54 10.96 -1.72 -0.45
CA GLU A 54 12.16 -1.02 0.04
C GLU A 54 12.64 0.04 -0.97
N GLU A 55 12.70 -0.32 -2.26
CA GLU A 55 13.08 0.58 -3.35
C GLU A 55 12.16 1.80 -3.40
N PHE A 56 10.85 1.59 -3.32
CA PHE A 56 9.88 2.68 -3.34
C PHE A 56 10.04 3.63 -2.15
N VAL A 57 10.15 3.10 -0.93
CA VAL A 57 10.32 3.95 0.26
C VAL A 57 11.66 4.69 0.20
N PHE A 58 12.72 4.05 -0.29
CA PHE A 58 14.00 4.69 -0.52
C PHE A 58 13.90 5.85 -1.53
N GLU A 59 13.27 5.64 -2.69
CA GLU A 59 13.10 6.67 -3.73
C GLU A 59 12.26 7.87 -3.26
N THR A 60 11.18 7.60 -2.52
CA THR A 60 10.37 8.67 -1.93
C THR A 60 11.19 9.49 -0.91
N LYS A 61 12.05 8.86 -0.11
CA LYS A 61 12.98 9.54 0.79
C LYS A 61 14.04 10.37 0.05
N GLN A 62 14.69 9.82 -0.96
CA GLN A 62 15.65 10.57 -1.79
C GLN A 62 15.00 11.79 -2.45
N THR A 63 13.73 11.69 -2.84
CA THR A 63 12.97 12.79 -3.43
C THR A 63 12.61 13.88 -2.41
N LEU A 64 12.30 13.51 -1.17
CA LEU A 64 11.77 14.42 -0.15
C LEU A 64 12.83 15.08 0.73
N VAL A 65 13.95 14.41 1.01
CA VAL A 65 15.05 14.97 1.83
C VAL A 65 15.58 16.31 1.27
N PRO A 66 15.84 16.45 -0.05
CA PRO A 66 16.25 17.73 -0.63
C PRO A 66 15.19 18.84 -0.53
N LYS A 67 13.93 18.47 -0.27
CA LYS A 67 12.80 19.39 -0.09
C LYS A 67 12.55 19.76 1.38
N GLY A 68 13.42 19.32 2.29
CA GLY A 68 13.38 19.67 3.71
C GLY A 68 12.65 18.68 4.62
N PHE A 69 12.23 17.52 4.10
CA PHE A 69 11.62 16.45 4.90
C PHE A 69 12.74 15.62 5.54
N TYR A 70 12.96 15.80 6.84
CA TYR A 70 13.98 15.08 7.59
C TYR A 70 13.35 14.15 8.63
N PRO A 71 13.65 12.83 8.56
CA PRO A 71 13.14 11.86 9.52
C PRO A 71 13.64 12.19 10.93
N HIS A 72 12.81 11.93 11.95
CA HIS A 72 13.11 12.19 13.37
C HIS A 72 13.43 13.64 13.76
N VAL A 73 13.33 14.60 12.84
CA VAL A 73 13.62 16.02 13.10
C VAL A 73 12.35 16.85 12.95
N ASN A 74 11.77 16.84 11.76
CA ASN A 74 10.66 17.75 11.41
C ASN A 74 9.53 17.06 10.65
N THR A 75 9.59 15.75 10.44
CA THR A 75 8.64 15.01 9.59
C THR A 75 7.89 13.97 10.41
N LEU A 76 6.56 13.97 10.33
CA LEU A 76 5.70 12.87 10.80
C LEU A 76 5.19 12.08 9.60
N VAL A 77 5.34 10.76 9.65
CA VAL A 77 4.78 9.86 8.64
C VAL A 77 3.45 9.29 9.12
N CYS A 78 2.49 9.21 8.19
CA CYS A 78 1.17 8.66 8.38
C CYS A 78 0.95 7.53 7.38
N VAL A 79 0.47 6.38 7.86
CA VAL A 79 0.32 5.16 7.05
C VAL A 79 -1.14 4.72 7.03
N GLY A 80 -1.70 4.63 5.82
CA GLY A 80 -3.07 4.22 5.54
C GLY A 80 -3.10 2.94 4.72
N LEU A 81 -3.03 1.78 5.37
CA LEU A 81 -3.09 0.46 4.74
C LEU A 81 -4.34 -0.31 5.18
N CYS A 82 -4.57 -1.47 4.58
CA CYS A 82 -5.63 -2.38 5.03
C CYS A 82 -5.32 -2.92 6.43
N ARG A 83 -6.35 -3.38 7.16
CA ARG A 83 -6.16 -4.10 8.44
C ARG A 83 -5.57 -5.51 8.28
N ASP A 84 -5.48 -5.98 7.05
CA ASP A 84 -4.96 -7.31 6.73
C ASP A 84 -3.47 -7.39 7.08
N GLU A 85 -3.05 -8.38 7.86
CA GLU A 85 -1.68 -8.41 8.39
C GLU A 85 -0.60 -8.50 7.31
N ILE A 86 -0.95 -8.97 6.10
CA ILE A 86 0.00 -9.07 4.99
C ILE A 86 0.40 -7.69 4.44
N THR A 87 -0.24 -6.60 4.88
CA THR A 87 0.22 -5.24 4.52
C THR A 87 1.38 -4.76 5.40
N SER A 88 1.60 -5.40 6.57
CA SER A 88 2.60 -4.98 7.57
C SER A 88 4.02 -4.80 7.03
N PRO A 89 4.54 -5.62 6.08
CA PRO A 89 5.88 -5.40 5.52
C PRO A 89 6.06 -4.00 4.91
N PHE A 90 5.00 -3.40 4.36
CA PHE A 90 5.09 -2.05 3.81
C PHE A 90 5.16 -0.98 4.90
N GLU A 91 4.37 -1.14 5.96
CA GLU A 91 4.45 -0.29 7.14
C GLU A 91 5.85 -0.37 7.77
N GLU A 92 6.40 -1.57 7.93
CA GLU A 92 7.74 -1.80 8.48
C GLU A 92 8.84 -1.10 7.66
N GLU A 93 8.80 -1.18 6.32
CA GLU A 93 9.75 -0.47 5.46
C GLU A 93 9.63 1.05 5.58
N ILE A 94 8.39 1.57 5.67
CA ILE A 94 8.13 3.00 5.87
C ILE A 94 8.70 3.46 7.23
N GLU A 95 8.41 2.73 8.30
CA GLU A 95 8.86 3.08 9.65
C GLU A 95 10.38 2.96 9.80
N ALA A 96 11.00 1.96 9.17
CA ALA A 96 12.45 1.80 9.14
C ALA A 96 13.15 3.03 8.52
N MET A 97 12.51 3.70 7.56
CA MET A 97 13.07 4.85 6.84
C MET A 97 12.72 6.20 7.47
N TRP A 98 11.52 6.35 8.01
CA TRP A 98 10.97 7.64 8.46
C TRP A 98 10.77 7.76 9.97
N GLY A 99 10.78 6.64 10.69
CA GLY A 99 10.40 6.55 12.10
C GLY A 99 8.94 6.12 12.30
N GLN A 100 8.53 6.01 13.56
CA GLN A 100 7.20 5.54 13.95
C GLN A 100 6.07 6.30 13.23
N ALA A 101 5.13 5.55 12.69
CA ALA A 101 4.03 6.07 11.90
C ALA A 101 2.77 6.32 12.73
N PHE A 102 2.00 7.33 12.32
CA PHE A 102 0.61 7.44 12.70
C PHE A 102 -0.25 6.58 11.78
N ILE A 103 -0.93 5.56 12.32
CA ILE A 103 -1.74 4.65 11.51
C ILE A 103 -3.15 5.23 11.30
N CYS A 104 -3.52 5.49 10.05
CA CYS A 104 -4.81 6.05 9.65
C CYS A 104 -5.65 5.11 8.76
N GLY A 105 -5.14 3.91 8.49
CA GLY A 105 -5.78 2.89 7.66
C GLY A 105 -6.95 2.17 8.33
N SER A 106 -7.76 1.53 7.49
CA SER A 106 -8.97 0.79 7.85
C SER A 106 -9.15 -0.37 6.87
N LEU A 107 -10.22 -1.16 6.98
CA LEU A 107 -10.53 -2.22 6.03
C LEU A 107 -10.44 -1.72 4.57
N GLY A 108 -9.74 -2.46 3.70
CA GLY A 108 -9.50 -2.11 2.30
C GLY A 108 -8.56 -0.91 2.07
N GLY A 109 -7.86 -0.41 3.09
CA GLY A 109 -7.00 0.78 3.01
C GLY A 109 -7.76 2.11 3.16
N MET A 110 -9.05 2.05 3.49
CA MET A 110 -9.91 3.23 3.60
C MET A 110 -9.49 4.12 4.77
N LEU A 111 -9.74 5.43 4.65
CA LEU A 111 -9.30 6.43 5.63
C LEU A 111 -10.42 6.84 6.59
N PHE A 112 -10.89 5.89 7.40
CA PHE A 112 -12.03 6.07 8.31
C PHE A 112 -11.69 6.64 9.69
N CYS A 113 -10.40 6.90 9.97
CA CYS A 113 -10.01 7.71 11.14
C CYS A 113 -10.65 9.13 11.10
N GLY A 114 -11.01 9.59 9.90
CA GLY A 114 -11.80 10.78 9.66
C GLY A 114 -11.11 12.07 10.10
N LYS A 115 -11.86 13.17 10.10
CA LYS A 115 -11.32 14.50 10.43
C LYS A 115 -10.61 14.52 11.79
N THR A 116 -11.12 13.76 12.76
CA THR A 116 -10.57 13.71 14.11
C THR A 116 -9.21 13.01 14.13
N GLY A 117 -9.06 11.88 13.42
CA GLY A 117 -7.79 11.18 13.33
C GLY A 117 -6.71 11.99 12.60
N PHE A 118 -7.06 12.60 11.47
CA PHE A 118 -6.16 13.49 10.73
C PHE A 118 -5.70 14.68 11.58
N PHE A 119 -6.63 15.32 12.29
CA PHE A 119 -6.32 16.42 13.20
C PHE A 119 -5.44 15.97 14.38
N ALA A 120 -5.66 14.76 14.92
CA ALA A 120 -4.84 14.20 15.99
C ALA A 120 -3.37 14.02 15.55
N ALA A 121 -3.13 13.55 14.32
CA ALA A 121 -1.77 13.44 13.78
C ALA A 121 -1.04 14.80 13.80
N HIS A 122 -1.75 15.91 13.60
CA HIS A 122 -1.15 17.24 13.65
C HIS A 122 -0.68 17.69 15.03
N HIS A 123 -1.31 17.21 16.09
CA HIS A 123 -0.86 17.46 17.45
C HIS A 123 0.39 16.66 17.83
N HIS A 124 0.71 15.59 17.10
CA HIS A 124 1.86 14.73 17.38
C HIS A 124 3.12 15.13 16.59
N ALA A 125 2.97 15.98 15.57
CA ALA A 125 4.10 16.42 14.75
C ALA A 125 4.84 17.62 15.37
N PRO A 126 6.12 17.82 15.02
CA PRO A 126 6.86 19.04 15.35
C PRO A 126 6.12 20.32 14.91
N SER A 127 6.36 21.42 15.62
CA SER A 127 5.84 22.75 15.25
C SER A 127 6.36 23.15 13.87
N ASN A 128 5.47 23.54 12.95
CA ASN A 128 5.77 23.76 11.52
C ASN A 128 6.37 22.54 10.80
N GLY A 129 6.00 21.33 11.25
CA GLY A 129 6.49 20.07 10.70
C GLY A 129 5.87 19.69 9.36
N PHE A 130 6.57 18.82 8.67
CA PHE A 130 6.20 18.18 7.42
C PHE A 130 5.43 16.88 7.68
N PHE A 131 4.52 16.52 6.77
CA PHE A 131 3.77 15.28 6.82
C PHE A 131 4.03 14.46 5.58
N ILE A 132 4.19 13.16 5.76
CA ILE A 132 4.20 12.22 4.66
C ILE A 132 3.04 11.27 4.85
N TYR A 133 2.21 11.10 3.83
CA TYR A 133 1.14 10.11 3.82
C TYR A 133 1.45 9.03 2.81
N TYR A 134 1.55 7.79 3.27
CA TYR A 134 1.54 6.59 2.43
C TYR A 134 0.17 5.93 2.60
N CYS A 135 -0.74 6.07 1.63
CA CYS A 135 -2.09 5.51 1.72
C CYS A 135 -2.39 4.60 0.52
N PHE A 136 -2.42 3.29 0.76
CA PHE A 136 -2.50 2.29 -0.29
C PHE A 136 -3.63 1.28 0.02
N THR A 137 -4.39 0.95 -1.02
CA THR A 137 -5.18 -0.30 -1.01
C THR A 137 -4.26 -1.47 -1.34
N HIS A 138 -4.77 -2.70 -1.35
CA HIS A 138 -3.95 -3.87 -1.64
C HIS A 138 -4.67 -4.96 -2.42
N ILE A 139 -3.89 -5.77 -3.14
CA ILE A 139 -4.35 -6.90 -3.93
C ILE A 139 -3.28 -7.98 -3.99
N ALA A 140 -3.65 -9.23 -4.22
CA ALA A 140 -2.69 -10.30 -4.49
C ALA A 140 -2.69 -10.73 -5.95
N ILE A 141 -1.54 -11.25 -6.39
CA ILE A 141 -1.39 -11.99 -7.64
C ILE A 141 -0.59 -13.24 -7.31
N ASP A 142 -1.15 -14.42 -7.56
CA ASP A 142 -0.45 -15.67 -7.27
C ASP A 142 0.61 -16.01 -8.34
N HIS A 143 1.37 -17.09 -8.12
CA HIS A 143 2.40 -17.53 -9.05
C HIS A 143 1.87 -17.85 -10.46
N GLU A 144 0.61 -18.23 -10.63
CA GLU A 144 -0.03 -18.52 -11.91
C GLU A 144 -0.57 -17.24 -12.60
N GLY A 145 -0.44 -16.07 -11.96
CA GLY A 145 -1.00 -14.82 -12.46
C GLY A 145 -2.48 -14.62 -12.10
N ASN A 146 -3.08 -15.46 -11.25
CA ASN A 146 -4.46 -15.26 -10.82
C ASN A 146 -4.54 -14.11 -9.82
N VAL A 147 -5.46 -13.18 -10.06
CA VAL A 147 -5.69 -12.02 -9.20
C VAL A 147 -6.56 -12.38 -8.00
N GLY A 148 -6.13 -11.93 -6.82
CA GLY A 148 -6.91 -11.98 -5.57
C GLY A 148 -6.55 -13.11 -4.62
N ALA A 149 -5.66 -14.02 -4.99
CA ALA A 149 -5.31 -15.18 -4.18
C ALA A 149 -3.86 -15.11 -3.67
N VAL A 150 -3.64 -15.43 -2.39
CA VAL A 150 -2.30 -15.43 -1.76
C VAL A 150 -2.14 -16.57 -0.75
N TYR A 151 -0.92 -17.09 -0.65
CA TYR A 151 -0.52 -17.98 0.43
C TYR A 151 -0.01 -17.17 1.62
N ARG A 152 -0.71 -17.23 2.75
CA ARG A 152 -0.28 -16.63 4.02
C ARG A 152 0.81 -17.49 4.66
N THR A 153 1.71 -16.86 5.40
CA THR A 153 2.93 -17.49 5.96
C THR A 153 2.69 -18.25 7.27
N ARG A 154 1.46 -18.28 7.79
CA ARG A 154 1.14 -18.94 9.06
C ARG A 154 1.27 -20.46 8.94
N SER A 155 1.96 -21.06 9.90
CA SER A 155 2.08 -22.52 10.02
C SER A 155 0.69 -23.16 10.11
N GLY A 156 0.37 -24.07 9.18
CA GLY A 156 -0.91 -24.79 9.12
C GLY A 156 -1.91 -24.27 8.08
N MET A 157 -1.62 -23.17 7.38
CA MET A 157 -2.43 -22.73 6.24
C MET A 157 -2.04 -23.50 4.98
N ASN A 158 -2.91 -24.42 4.55
CA ASN A 158 -2.68 -25.27 3.38
C ASN A 158 -3.33 -24.75 2.09
N GLU A 159 -4.14 -23.70 2.18
CA GLU A 159 -4.94 -23.17 1.08
C GLU A 159 -4.68 -21.69 0.85
N LYS A 160 -4.85 -21.25 -0.41
CA LYS A 160 -4.81 -19.83 -0.78
C LYS A 160 -6.00 -19.13 -0.12
N THR A 161 -5.78 -17.91 0.34
CA THR A 161 -6.84 -17.02 0.84
C THR A 161 -6.90 -15.75 0.01
N THR A 162 -7.94 -14.95 0.23
CA THR A 162 -8.21 -13.77 -0.58
C THR A 162 -7.50 -12.51 -0.07
N ALA A 163 -6.99 -11.68 -0.98
CA ALA A 163 -6.43 -10.36 -0.68
C ALA A 163 -6.72 -9.36 -1.82
N CYS A 164 -7.37 -8.22 -1.56
CA CYS A 164 -8.03 -7.82 -0.31
C CYS A 164 -9.33 -8.62 -0.07
N GLY A 165 -9.49 -9.23 1.11
CA GLY A 165 -10.70 -9.98 1.45
C GLY A 165 -11.98 -9.12 1.43
N ALA A 166 -11.91 -7.89 1.93
CA ALA A 166 -13.06 -6.98 1.94
C ALA A 166 -13.48 -6.54 0.53
N LEU A 167 -12.51 -6.19 -0.31
CA LEU A 167 -12.79 -5.81 -1.70
C LEU A 167 -13.34 -7.00 -2.48
N ALA A 168 -12.82 -8.21 -2.27
CA ALA A 168 -13.35 -9.40 -2.91
C ALA A 168 -14.76 -9.78 -2.44
N ALA A 169 -15.07 -9.60 -1.15
CA ALA A 169 -16.42 -9.77 -0.64
C ALA A 169 -17.39 -8.77 -1.31
N PHE A 170 -16.98 -7.51 -1.44
CA PHE A 170 -17.76 -6.49 -2.14
C PHE A 170 -17.95 -6.83 -3.63
N THR A 171 -16.89 -7.25 -4.33
CA THR A 171 -16.97 -7.74 -5.72
C THR A 171 -17.97 -8.89 -5.86
N SER A 172 -17.91 -9.86 -4.95
CA SER A 172 -18.80 -11.02 -4.94
C SER A 172 -20.26 -10.64 -4.67
N GLU A 173 -20.50 -9.68 -3.75
CA GLU A 173 -21.84 -9.16 -3.49
C GLU A 173 -22.46 -8.51 -4.74
N ILE A 174 -21.70 -7.74 -5.52
CA ILE A 174 -22.18 -7.17 -6.79
C ILE A 174 -22.51 -8.29 -7.77
N ALA A 175 -21.55 -9.19 -8.04
CA ALA A 175 -21.69 -10.27 -9.02
C ALA A 175 -22.86 -11.22 -8.70
N SER A 176 -23.14 -11.45 -7.43
CA SER A 176 -24.23 -12.33 -6.97
C SER A 176 -25.57 -11.62 -6.79
N ASN A 177 -25.67 -10.33 -7.14
CA ASN A 177 -26.86 -9.50 -6.92
C ASN A 177 -27.31 -9.46 -5.45
N LYS A 178 -26.34 -9.41 -4.52
CA LYS A 178 -26.54 -9.37 -3.06
C LYS A 178 -25.96 -8.11 -2.43
N LEU A 179 -25.60 -7.12 -3.22
CA LEU A 179 -25.03 -5.87 -2.74
C LEU A 179 -25.94 -5.21 -1.69
N ASN A 180 -25.40 -5.07 -0.48
CA ASN A 180 -26.04 -4.34 0.60
C ASN A 180 -25.25 -3.07 0.94
N LEU A 181 -25.86 -1.90 0.72
CA LEU A 181 -25.30 -0.58 1.05
C LEU A 181 -25.88 0.03 2.33
N THR A 182 -26.72 -0.73 3.05
CA THR A 182 -27.26 -0.32 4.34
C THR A 182 -26.15 -0.32 5.38
N PHE A 183 -26.14 0.70 6.24
CA PHE A 183 -25.19 0.78 7.34
C PHE A 183 -25.49 -0.29 8.40
N ASN A 184 -24.47 -1.03 8.81
CA ASN A 184 -24.52 -1.98 9.91
C ASN A 184 -23.54 -1.56 11.01
N GLU A 185 -24.04 -1.39 12.23
CA GLU A 185 -23.23 -1.01 13.41
C GLU A 185 -22.24 -2.11 13.84
N ASP A 186 -22.54 -3.38 13.52
CA ASP A 186 -21.62 -4.50 13.77
C ASP A 186 -20.58 -4.66 12.66
N ASP A 187 -20.73 -3.95 11.53
CA ASP A 187 -19.85 -4.04 10.36
C ASP A 187 -19.61 -2.67 9.72
N ILE A 188 -19.19 -1.72 10.56
CA ILE A 188 -19.06 -0.29 10.23
C ILE A 188 -18.13 -0.07 9.03
N GLU A 189 -16.93 -0.68 9.06
CA GLU A 189 -15.91 -0.43 8.05
C GLU A 189 -16.29 -1.00 6.69
N MET A 190 -16.86 -2.20 6.63
CA MET A 190 -17.33 -2.78 5.37
C MET A 190 -18.53 -2.01 4.82
N SER A 191 -19.47 -1.61 5.68
CA SER A 191 -20.62 -0.77 5.30
C SER A 191 -20.16 0.54 4.67
N MET A 192 -19.20 1.21 5.32
CA MET A 192 -18.66 2.49 4.86
C MET A 192 -17.79 2.33 3.62
N LEU A 193 -16.99 1.26 3.51
CA LEU A 193 -16.18 0.93 2.33
C LEU A 193 -17.05 0.83 1.09
N LYS A 194 -18.08 -0.04 1.11
CA LYS A 194 -18.97 -0.24 -0.04
C LYS A 194 -19.64 1.07 -0.44
N LYS A 195 -20.20 1.78 0.55
CA LYS A 195 -20.92 3.04 0.32
C LYS A 195 -20.00 4.15 -0.21
N HIS A 196 -18.77 4.28 0.30
CA HIS A 196 -17.83 5.29 -0.17
C HIS A 196 -17.39 5.02 -1.61
N ILE A 197 -17.00 3.78 -1.92
CA ILE A 197 -16.56 3.42 -3.27
C ILE A 197 -17.68 3.68 -4.28
N VAL A 198 -18.89 3.16 -4.06
CA VAL A 198 -20.05 3.36 -4.96
C VAL A 198 -20.40 4.83 -5.14
N ARG A 199 -20.30 5.66 -4.08
CA ARG A 199 -20.68 7.08 -4.16
C ARG A 199 -19.66 7.96 -4.86
N LYS A 200 -18.39 7.55 -4.90
CA LYS A 200 -17.28 8.42 -5.32
C LYS A 200 -16.68 8.03 -6.65
N THR A 201 -16.90 6.79 -7.08
CA THR A 201 -16.38 6.28 -8.35
C THR A 201 -17.53 5.91 -9.28
N ASN A 202 -17.20 5.61 -10.54
CA ASN A 202 -18.17 5.12 -11.51
C ASN A 202 -18.25 3.58 -11.55
N LEU A 203 -17.89 2.92 -10.44
CA LEU A 203 -17.88 1.46 -10.34
C LEU A 203 -19.31 0.93 -10.56
N SER A 204 -19.45 -0.03 -11.49
CA SER A 204 -20.72 -0.68 -11.76
C SER A 204 -21.21 -1.46 -10.52
N THR A 205 -22.50 -1.28 -10.19
CA THR A 205 -23.21 -2.11 -9.19
C THR A 205 -24.26 -3.01 -9.86
N ASP A 206 -24.29 -3.06 -11.18
CA ASP A 206 -25.18 -3.93 -11.96
C ASP A 206 -24.56 -5.34 -12.02
N PRO A 207 -25.25 -6.40 -11.53
CA PRO A 207 -24.73 -7.77 -11.56
C PRO A 207 -24.44 -8.27 -12.98
N THR A 208 -25.11 -7.74 -14.01
CA THR A 208 -24.88 -8.12 -15.42
C THR A 208 -23.61 -7.50 -16.00
N LYS A 209 -23.07 -6.49 -15.33
CA LYS A 209 -21.82 -5.78 -15.65
C LYS A 209 -20.97 -5.67 -14.39
N ALA A 210 -20.91 -6.75 -13.62
CA ALA A 210 -20.21 -6.75 -12.35
C ALA A 210 -18.70 -6.52 -12.59
N PRO A 211 -18.08 -5.59 -11.86
CA PRO A 211 -16.64 -5.35 -11.96
C PRO A 211 -15.87 -6.57 -11.46
N ASN A 212 -14.67 -6.78 -11.98
CA ASN A 212 -13.73 -7.73 -11.41
C ASN A 212 -12.98 -7.12 -10.20
N LEU A 213 -12.23 -7.95 -9.47
CA LEU A 213 -11.51 -7.50 -8.26
C LEU A 213 -10.48 -6.40 -8.53
N PHE A 214 -9.82 -6.41 -9.69
CA PHE A 214 -8.88 -5.35 -10.06
C PHE A 214 -9.63 -4.02 -10.23
N GLU A 215 -10.78 -3.99 -10.92
CA GLU A 215 -11.60 -2.79 -11.08
C GLU A 215 -12.10 -2.25 -9.73
N VAL A 216 -12.54 -3.12 -8.81
CA VAL A 216 -12.92 -2.72 -7.45
C VAL A 216 -11.73 -2.18 -6.65
N THR A 217 -10.55 -2.76 -6.84
CA THR A 217 -9.29 -2.29 -6.21
C THR A 217 -8.91 -0.91 -6.70
N MET A 218 -8.98 -0.67 -8.01
CA MET A 218 -8.73 0.66 -8.58
C MET A 218 -9.74 1.70 -8.09
N ALA A 219 -11.01 1.32 -7.94
CA ALA A 219 -12.02 2.20 -7.36
C ALA A 219 -11.76 2.51 -5.86
N ALA A 220 -11.20 1.56 -5.10
CA ALA A 220 -10.74 1.81 -3.74
C ALA A 220 -9.56 2.78 -3.71
N TYR A 221 -8.55 2.58 -4.57
CA TYR A 221 -7.42 3.50 -4.73
C TYR A 221 -7.88 4.94 -5.04
N GLU A 222 -8.78 5.11 -6.00
CA GLU A 222 -9.34 6.42 -6.35
C GLU A 222 -10.04 7.07 -5.15
N THR A 223 -10.82 6.26 -4.42
CA THR A 223 -11.55 6.72 -3.24
C THR A 223 -10.62 7.17 -2.12
N ILE A 224 -9.56 6.40 -1.83
CA ILE A 224 -8.52 6.72 -0.85
C ILE A 224 -7.83 8.02 -1.24
N THR A 225 -7.46 8.16 -2.52
CA THR A 225 -6.80 9.37 -3.04
C THR A 225 -7.67 10.62 -2.84
N MET A 226 -8.95 10.54 -3.22
CA MET A 226 -9.91 11.63 -3.02
C MET A 226 -10.12 11.97 -1.54
N ASP A 227 -10.19 10.97 -0.65
CA ASP A 227 -10.31 11.22 0.78
C ASP A 227 -9.08 11.87 1.37
N LEU A 228 -7.89 11.36 1.03
CA LEU A 228 -6.62 11.90 1.51
C LEU A 228 -6.46 13.37 1.13
N GLU A 229 -6.64 13.70 -0.16
CA GLU A 229 -6.52 15.08 -0.63
C GLU A 229 -7.54 16.01 0.03
N ARG A 230 -8.77 15.54 0.21
CA ARG A 230 -9.82 16.31 0.90
C ARG A 230 -9.48 16.57 2.37
N HIS A 231 -8.98 15.56 3.08
CA HIS A 231 -8.60 15.69 4.48
C HIS A 231 -7.40 16.62 4.66
N VAL A 232 -6.32 16.36 3.92
CA VAL A 232 -5.09 17.16 3.99
C VAL A 232 -5.32 18.61 3.55
N LYS A 233 -6.18 18.86 2.56
CA LYS A 233 -6.56 20.22 2.17
C LYS A 233 -7.28 20.97 3.30
N ARG A 234 -8.23 20.31 3.97
CA ARG A 234 -8.90 20.91 5.13
C ARG A 234 -7.93 21.22 6.25
N ASP A 235 -7.01 20.30 6.52
CA ASP A 235 -6.03 20.51 7.59
C ASP A 235 -5.06 21.65 7.23
N ALA A 236 -4.67 21.80 5.96
CA ALA A 236 -3.86 22.91 5.50
C ALA A 236 -4.55 24.29 5.59
N GLU A 237 -5.89 24.34 5.63
CA GLU A 237 -6.63 25.58 5.88
C GLU A 237 -6.46 26.06 7.34
N GLU A 238 -6.39 25.10 8.28
CA GLU A 238 -6.16 25.36 9.70
C GLU A 238 -4.66 25.57 10.01
N PHE A 239 -3.81 24.68 9.50
CA PHE A 239 -2.38 24.65 9.76
C PHE A 239 -1.58 25.14 8.55
N LYS A 240 -1.68 26.44 8.28
CA LYS A 240 -1.19 27.09 7.04
C LYS A 240 0.30 26.93 6.75
N ASP A 241 1.11 26.74 7.79
CA ASP A 241 2.57 26.62 7.66
C ASP A 241 3.05 25.17 7.46
N ARG A 242 2.14 24.19 7.50
CA ARG A 242 2.48 22.78 7.28
C ARG A 242 2.58 22.44 5.80
N GLN A 243 3.45 21.48 5.50
CA GLN A 243 3.65 20.95 4.15
C GLN A 243 3.44 19.45 4.15
N TYR A 244 2.93 18.93 3.05
CA TYR A 244 2.50 17.54 2.95
C TYR A 244 3.05 16.91 1.68
N ALA A 245 3.56 15.69 1.79
CA ALA A 245 3.83 14.81 0.68
C ALA A 245 2.86 13.63 0.74
N LEU A 246 2.15 13.39 -0.37
CA LEU A 246 1.13 12.35 -0.46
C LEU A 246 1.54 11.32 -1.50
N PHE A 247 1.53 10.05 -1.10
CA PHE A 247 1.75 8.89 -1.96
C PHE A 247 0.56 7.95 -1.84
N THR A 248 -0.11 7.70 -2.96
CA THR A 248 -1.28 6.82 -3.02
C THR A 248 -1.15 5.83 -4.15
N GLY A 249 -1.60 4.59 -3.92
CA GLY A 249 -1.47 3.53 -4.90
C GLY A 249 -2.02 2.20 -4.43
N VAL A 250 -1.44 1.12 -4.94
CA VAL A 250 -1.83 -0.26 -4.63
C VAL A 250 -0.60 -1.04 -4.16
N GLN A 251 -0.68 -1.69 -3.00
CA GLN A 251 0.27 -2.71 -2.57
C GLN A 251 -0.10 -4.05 -3.23
N ILE A 252 0.88 -4.75 -3.79
CA ILE A 252 0.69 -6.00 -4.51
C ILE A 252 1.45 -7.13 -3.80
N HIS A 253 0.71 -8.14 -3.35
CA HIS A 253 1.26 -9.34 -2.73
C HIS A 253 1.50 -10.40 -3.78
N GLY A 254 2.77 -10.76 -3.99
CA GLY A 254 3.20 -11.77 -4.94
C GLY A 254 3.50 -13.14 -4.32
N PRO A 255 3.93 -14.09 -5.16
CA PRO A 255 4.38 -15.39 -4.69
C PRO A 255 5.61 -15.25 -3.78
N ASN A 256 5.88 -16.26 -2.96
CA ASN A 256 7.09 -16.32 -2.14
C ASN A 256 7.31 -15.16 -1.14
N GLY A 257 6.29 -14.35 -0.87
CA GLY A 257 6.43 -13.17 0.00
C GLY A 257 7.11 -12.01 -0.72
N SER A 258 7.09 -12.00 -2.06
CA SER A 258 7.51 -10.85 -2.85
C SER A 258 6.41 -9.79 -2.79
N ASP A 259 6.64 -8.73 -2.04
CA ASP A 259 5.73 -7.59 -1.97
C ASP A 259 6.22 -6.45 -2.88
N HIS A 260 5.27 -5.87 -3.59
CA HIS A 260 5.49 -4.77 -4.51
C HIS A 260 4.50 -3.64 -4.21
N CYS A 261 4.74 -2.46 -4.76
CA CYS A 261 3.75 -1.40 -4.76
C CYS A 261 3.72 -0.66 -6.10
N TRP A 262 2.53 -0.32 -6.54
CA TRP A 262 2.31 0.55 -7.69
C TRP A 262 1.93 1.94 -7.22
N LEU A 263 2.68 2.95 -7.65
CA LEU A 263 2.39 4.34 -7.36
C LEU A 263 1.37 4.89 -8.36
N GLY A 264 0.18 5.23 -7.89
CA GLY A 264 -0.86 5.85 -8.71
C GLY A 264 -0.74 7.37 -8.77
N LYS A 265 -0.55 8.02 -7.61
CA LYS A 265 -0.39 9.47 -7.52
C LYS A 265 0.61 9.85 -6.44
N ALA A 266 1.50 10.78 -6.78
CA ALA A 266 2.38 11.46 -5.85
C ALA A 266 2.17 12.98 -5.97
N SER A 267 2.02 13.66 -4.84
CA SER A 267 1.81 15.12 -4.83
C SER A 267 2.42 15.78 -3.60
N LEU A 268 2.71 17.07 -3.74
CA LEU A 268 3.03 17.96 -2.62
C LEU A 268 1.87 18.92 -2.41
N LEU A 269 1.52 19.20 -1.16
CA LEU A 269 0.67 20.33 -0.77
C LEU A 269 1.54 21.34 -0.02
N ILE A 270 1.76 22.50 -0.63
CA ILE A 270 2.55 23.59 -0.04
C ILE A 270 1.68 24.85 -0.07
N LYS A 271 1.53 25.52 1.08
CA LYS A 271 0.71 26.73 1.22
C LYS A 271 -0.73 26.56 0.69
N GLY A 272 -1.30 25.36 0.86
CA GLY A 272 -2.66 25.04 0.42
C GLY A 272 -2.82 24.71 -1.07
N GLU A 273 -1.74 24.65 -1.85
CA GLU A 273 -1.77 24.35 -3.28
C GLU A 273 -1.10 23.01 -3.61
N PHE A 274 -1.82 22.16 -4.36
CA PHE A 274 -1.30 20.87 -4.81
C PHE A 274 -0.42 21.03 -6.04
N SER A 275 0.74 20.37 -6.04
CA SER A 275 1.61 20.20 -7.19
C SER A 275 1.98 18.73 -7.37
N PRO A 276 2.10 18.21 -8.60
CA PRO A 276 2.62 16.86 -8.84
C PRO A 276 4.02 16.68 -8.25
N LEU A 277 4.28 15.51 -7.67
CA LEU A 277 5.60 15.10 -7.22
C LEU A 277 6.10 13.99 -8.14
N VAL A 278 7.24 14.21 -8.79
CA VAL A 278 7.88 13.20 -9.65
C VAL A 278 9.02 12.56 -8.87
N LEU A 279 9.03 11.23 -8.81
CA LEU A 279 10.14 10.47 -8.22
C LEU A 279 11.32 10.42 -9.18
N SER A 280 12.54 10.45 -8.63
CA SER A 280 13.82 10.46 -9.36
C SER A 280 14.00 9.23 -10.25
N ALA A 281 13.73 8.03 -9.73
CA ALA A 281 13.67 6.81 -10.52
C ALA A 281 12.22 6.54 -10.94
N ASN A 282 11.81 7.10 -12.08
CA ASN A 282 10.68 6.53 -12.81
C ASN A 282 11.26 5.42 -13.70
N PRO A 283 10.88 4.13 -13.54
CA PRO A 283 11.44 3.02 -14.33
C PRO A 283 11.33 3.21 -15.85
N THR A 284 10.49 4.16 -16.28
CA THR A 284 10.27 4.55 -17.67
C THR A 284 11.39 5.36 -18.33
N SER A 285 12.45 5.80 -17.64
CA SER A 285 13.48 6.66 -18.25
C SER A 285 14.79 5.98 -18.68
N GLN A 286 14.91 4.65 -18.67
CA GLN A 286 16.15 3.96 -19.11
C GLN A 286 16.05 3.11 -20.38
N VAL A 287 14.93 3.16 -21.12
CA VAL A 287 14.83 2.50 -22.42
C VAL A 287 14.46 3.51 -23.49
N GLN A 288 15.46 4.26 -24.00
CA GLN A 288 15.56 4.77 -25.38
C GLN A 288 16.63 5.89 -25.52
N THR A 289 17.91 5.55 -25.33
CA THR A 289 19.01 6.28 -26.01
C THR A 289 20.16 5.31 -26.29
N GLY A 290 19.91 4.40 -27.24
CA GLY A 290 20.92 3.49 -27.78
C GLY A 290 20.84 3.46 -29.31
N ALA A 291 20.65 4.61 -29.95
CA ALA A 291 20.74 4.71 -31.41
C ALA A 291 22.22 4.66 -31.80
N SER A 292 22.63 3.48 -32.25
CA SER A 292 23.87 3.18 -32.95
C SER A 292 24.17 4.19 -34.06
N THR A 293 25.17 5.03 -33.86
CA THR A 293 25.88 5.71 -34.95
C THR A 293 26.75 4.70 -35.69
N LYS A 294 26.28 4.24 -36.86
CA LYS A 294 27.17 3.64 -37.87
C LYS A 294 27.60 4.73 -38.85
N SER A 295 28.91 4.87 -38.91
CA SER A 295 29.70 5.65 -39.86
C SER A 295 29.41 5.29 -41.33
N HIS A 296 29.22 6.30 -42.16
CA HIS A 296 29.79 6.44 -43.50
C HIS A 296 30.15 7.90 -43.74
#